data_AF-A0AAV3T4Q3-F1
#
_entry.id   AF-A0AAV3T4Q3-F1
#
_cell.length_a   1.000
_cell.length_b   1.000
_cell.length_c   1.000
_cell.angle_alpha   90.00
_cell.angle_beta   90.00
_cell.angle_gamma   90.00
#
_symmetry.space_group_name_H-M   'P 1'
#
loop_
_entity.id
_entity.type
_entity.pdbx_description
1 polymer ?
#
loop_
_entity_poly.entity_id
_entity_poly.type
_entity_poly.pdbx_seq_one_letter_code
_entity_poly.pdbx_strand_id
1 'polypeptide(L)'
;MERSRWTVGTGDAVARVTRVLGDHERGDNRERRYRLDFPADTPALDAATGATCDDWTVTVPEPTRLARVRLAFPDAHVSLRLPGPVLGDALADAADGDRTAAKTVLNAVPTPESLPFLAGFVLDPPGVARLLDGVTDASQHAADAVHSIRYPVVRHAAVARVGLATGTRRAFESFAASLDEIDAIGDVAVADALCDLVSVAPDWPTARDRLQRLGYAPDDVADRDDGRFHAVALARIVPAAGLERAREYVRRHRDTREAYGDAKSRALDADYWERGRAWRDALAAAATESDDDFAFALANALLWTGAVARTDARFPELLHAAAADVAESIDLDGVAGRAAYARLLAVGHRHRSARNHDRAVAAFDRARALAADHDFLDAWEPLYSRSVVRANQYASAGRDARAVELVDDALDDLAEYAIPEIRRREAVAHLRGQKREAEASLEGDDPGVRRIHLEAAREHYDRAGLSRSVARVERKLDRADRDAESEERAPVERGDSADRGGAGVGPEYDPEPVGSADPGVIEDDGDAFPGR
;
A
#
# COMPACT_ATOMS: atom_id res chain seq x y z
N MET A 1 -15.86 -6.91 -15.83
CA MET A 1 -16.62 -7.70 -16.83
C MET A 1 -15.76 -8.93 -17.18
N GLU A 2 -16.34 -10.13 -17.22
CA GLU A 2 -15.57 -11.36 -17.52
C GLU A 2 -15.02 -11.31 -18.95
N ARG A 3 -13.72 -11.62 -19.10
CA ARG A 3 -13.03 -11.72 -20.38
C ARG A 3 -13.31 -13.10 -20.96
N SER A 4 -13.93 -13.14 -22.13
CA SER A 4 -14.04 -14.37 -22.92
C SER A 4 -12.74 -14.75 -23.63
N ARG A 5 -11.79 -13.80 -23.75
CA ARG A 5 -10.52 -14.02 -24.44
C ARG A 5 -9.41 -13.16 -23.85
N TRP A 6 -8.23 -13.75 -23.70
CA TRP A 6 -7.04 -13.07 -23.22
C TRP A 6 -5.76 -13.68 -23.79
N THR A 7 -4.64 -13.04 -23.51
CA THR A 7 -3.30 -13.48 -23.94
C THR A 7 -2.45 -13.78 -22.71
N VAL A 8 -1.58 -14.77 -22.79
CA VAL A 8 -0.58 -15.11 -21.77
C VAL A 8 0.76 -15.35 -22.46
N GLY A 9 1.86 -14.93 -21.84
CA GLY A 9 3.21 -15.18 -22.35
C GLY A 9 4.08 -13.92 -22.45
N THR A 10 5.28 -14.09 -23.00
CA THR A 10 6.28 -13.02 -23.20
C THR A 10 7.10 -13.26 -24.46
N GLY A 11 7.49 -12.19 -25.16
CA GLY A 11 8.20 -12.31 -26.44
C GLY A 11 7.36 -13.04 -27.48
N ASP A 12 7.94 -14.01 -28.16
CA ASP A 12 7.26 -14.86 -29.16
C ASP A 12 6.53 -16.05 -28.53
N ALA A 13 6.83 -16.38 -27.27
CA ALA A 13 6.15 -17.42 -26.50
C ALA A 13 4.81 -16.90 -25.97
N VAL A 14 3.80 -16.90 -26.85
CA VAL A 14 2.48 -16.32 -26.59
C VAL A 14 1.37 -17.33 -26.87
N ALA A 15 0.48 -17.50 -25.89
CA ALA A 15 -0.76 -18.25 -26.03
C ALA A 15 -1.95 -17.31 -25.89
N ARG A 16 -2.88 -17.39 -26.84
CA ARG A 16 -4.19 -16.74 -26.76
C ARG A 16 -5.19 -17.77 -26.23
N VAL A 17 -5.86 -17.42 -25.15
CA VAL A 17 -6.87 -18.27 -24.51
C VAL A 17 -8.24 -17.69 -24.80
N THR A 18 -9.17 -18.54 -25.24
CA THR A 18 -10.57 -18.17 -25.48
C THR A 18 -11.48 -19.14 -24.72
N ARG A 19 -12.31 -18.66 -23.80
CA ARG A 19 -13.37 -19.46 -23.17
C ARG A 19 -14.41 -19.81 -24.23
N VAL A 20 -14.73 -21.10 -24.36
CA VAL A 20 -15.75 -21.60 -25.28
C VAL A 20 -17.07 -21.68 -24.52
N LEU A 21 -18.02 -20.82 -24.85
CA LEU A 21 -19.35 -20.85 -24.24
C LEU A 21 -20.23 -21.89 -24.94
N GLY A 22 -21.04 -22.63 -24.17
CA GLY A 22 -22.00 -23.59 -24.73
C GLY A 22 -22.71 -24.44 -23.68
N ASP A 23 -23.53 -25.38 -24.14
CA ASP A 23 -24.37 -26.21 -23.26
C ASP A 23 -23.59 -27.11 -22.30
N HIS A 24 -22.31 -27.38 -22.58
CA HIS A 24 -21.41 -28.13 -21.72
C HIS A 24 -21.11 -27.43 -20.38
N GLU A 25 -21.42 -26.14 -20.26
CA GLU A 25 -21.30 -25.41 -18.99
C GLU A 25 -22.53 -25.60 -18.08
N ARG A 26 -23.53 -26.41 -18.51
CA ARG A 26 -24.80 -26.65 -17.80
C ARG A 26 -24.96 -28.12 -17.41
N GLY A 27 -25.76 -28.37 -16.37
CA GLY A 27 -26.16 -29.72 -15.92
C GLY A 27 -25.16 -30.39 -14.95
N ASP A 28 -25.43 -31.66 -14.64
CA ASP A 28 -24.74 -32.41 -13.57
C ASP A 28 -23.28 -32.81 -13.88
N ASN A 29 -22.85 -32.62 -15.13
CA ASN A 29 -21.48 -32.89 -15.58
C ASN A 29 -20.90 -31.64 -16.26
N ARG A 30 -21.12 -30.46 -15.65
CA ARG A 30 -20.64 -29.21 -16.24
C ARG A 30 -19.12 -29.19 -16.36
N GLU A 31 -18.65 -28.61 -17.43
CA GLU A 31 -17.22 -28.42 -17.68
C GLU A 31 -17.00 -27.05 -18.31
N ARG A 32 -15.80 -26.51 -18.13
CA ARG A 32 -15.40 -25.24 -18.75
C ARG A 32 -14.32 -25.52 -19.78
N ARG A 33 -14.54 -25.09 -21.02
CA ARG A 33 -13.62 -25.33 -22.13
C ARG A 33 -12.88 -24.04 -22.52
N TYR A 34 -11.60 -24.20 -22.85
CA TYR A 34 -10.72 -23.13 -23.28
C TYR A 34 -9.99 -23.52 -24.56
N ARG A 35 -10.15 -22.73 -25.62
CA ARG A 35 -9.37 -22.88 -26.84
C ARG A 35 -8.06 -22.10 -26.72
N LEU A 36 -6.95 -22.75 -27.02
CA LEU A 36 -5.62 -22.15 -27.09
C LEU A 36 -5.23 -21.93 -28.55
N ASP A 37 -4.89 -20.70 -28.91
CA ASP A 37 -4.33 -20.36 -30.22
C ASP A 37 -2.93 -19.76 -30.07
N PHE A 38 -2.01 -20.11 -30.97
CA PHE A 38 -0.60 -19.67 -30.90
C PHE A 38 -0.24 -18.86 -32.14
N PRO A 39 -0.01 -17.53 -32.01
CA PRO A 39 0.18 -16.66 -33.17
C PRO A 39 1.50 -16.80 -33.93
N ALA A 40 2.55 -17.33 -33.29
CA ALA A 40 3.89 -17.43 -33.86
C ALA A 40 4.35 -18.89 -33.90
N ASP A 41 4.62 -19.48 -32.73
CA ASP A 41 5.12 -20.85 -32.60
C ASP A 41 4.08 -21.76 -31.95
N THR A 42 3.93 -22.97 -32.48
CA THR A 42 3.11 -24.00 -31.82
C THR A 42 3.94 -24.67 -30.72
N PRO A 43 3.55 -24.56 -29.44
CA PRO A 43 4.29 -25.18 -28.36
C PRO A 43 4.05 -26.69 -28.32
N ALA A 44 4.86 -27.41 -27.55
CA ALA A 44 4.52 -28.74 -27.05
C ALA A 44 3.73 -28.61 -25.73
N LEU A 45 2.76 -29.51 -25.52
CA LEU A 45 2.14 -29.66 -24.20
C LEU A 45 3.13 -30.37 -23.27
N ASP A 46 3.55 -29.67 -22.23
CA ASP A 46 4.51 -30.18 -21.25
C ASP A 46 3.78 -30.83 -20.06
N ALA A 47 2.75 -30.15 -19.53
CA ALA A 47 1.91 -30.72 -18.48
C ALA A 47 0.48 -30.15 -18.50
N ALA A 48 -0.51 -30.97 -18.14
CA ALA A 48 -1.87 -30.55 -17.83
C ALA A 48 -2.32 -31.18 -16.51
N THR A 49 -2.63 -30.36 -15.51
CA THR A 49 -3.09 -30.79 -14.19
C THR A 49 -4.51 -30.28 -13.94
N GLY A 50 -5.41 -31.20 -13.60
CA GLY A 50 -6.83 -30.89 -13.37
C GLY A 50 -7.63 -30.61 -14.66
N ALA A 51 -7.05 -30.87 -15.83
CA ALA A 51 -7.69 -30.68 -17.12
C ALA A 51 -7.18 -31.71 -18.14
N THR A 52 -7.97 -31.95 -19.18
CA THR A 52 -7.53 -32.63 -20.40
C THR A 52 -7.25 -31.58 -21.48
N CYS A 53 -6.36 -31.91 -22.41
CA CYS A 53 -6.05 -31.04 -23.54
C CYS A 53 -6.09 -31.88 -24.81
N ASP A 54 -7.04 -31.59 -25.70
CA ASP A 54 -7.20 -32.27 -26.99
C ASP A 54 -7.40 -31.23 -28.09
N ASP A 55 -6.65 -31.35 -29.19
CA ASP A 55 -6.57 -30.35 -30.28
C ASP A 55 -6.54 -28.90 -29.78
N TRP A 56 -5.67 -28.64 -28.78
CA TRP A 56 -5.52 -27.34 -28.10
C TRP A 56 -6.79 -26.77 -27.45
N THR A 57 -7.78 -27.63 -27.24
CA THR A 57 -8.94 -27.38 -26.39
C THR A 57 -8.67 -27.98 -25.03
N VAL A 58 -8.53 -27.12 -24.03
CA VAL A 58 -8.39 -27.51 -22.63
C VAL A 58 -9.77 -27.63 -22.01
N THR A 59 -10.09 -28.80 -21.46
CA THR A 59 -11.36 -29.06 -20.79
C THR A 59 -11.13 -29.21 -19.29
N VAL A 60 -11.80 -28.36 -18.51
CA VAL A 60 -11.71 -28.32 -17.04
C VAL A 60 -13.03 -28.85 -16.46
N PRO A 61 -13.03 -30.02 -15.81
CA PRO A 61 -14.24 -30.61 -15.24
C PRO A 61 -14.69 -29.83 -13.99
N GLU A 62 -15.98 -29.87 -13.66
CA GLU A 62 -16.59 -29.22 -12.49
C GLU A 62 -15.78 -29.27 -11.18
N PRO A 63 -15.30 -30.45 -10.71
CA PRO A 63 -14.61 -30.53 -9.42
C PRO A 63 -13.27 -29.79 -9.40
N THR A 64 -12.69 -29.50 -10.56
CA THR A 64 -11.43 -28.76 -10.65
C THR A 64 -11.70 -27.28 -10.44
N ARG A 65 -11.23 -26.72 -9.31
CA ARG A 65 -11.30 -25.27 -9.09
C ARG A 65 -10.39 -24.49 -10.04
N LEU A 66 -9.15 -24.93 -10.19
CA LEU A 66 -8.15 -24.27 -11.02
C LEU A 66 -7.27 -25.29 -11.72
N ALA A 67 -7.40 -25.40 -13.03
CA ALA A 67 -6.51 -26.19 -13.86
C ALA A 67 -5.20 -25.45 -14.15
N ARG A 68 -4.12 -26.21 -14.31
CA ARG A 68 -2.80 -25.70 -14.68
C ARG A 68 -2.34 -26.37 -15.95
N VAL A 69 -2.01 -25.59 -16.97
CA VAL A 69 -1.46 -26.09 -18.23
C VAL A 69 -0.10 -25.44 -18.44
N ARG A 70 0.94 -26.25 -18.65
CA ARG A 70 2.29 -25.79 -18.97
C ARG A 70 2.60 -26.11 -20.42
N LEU A 71 3.01 -25.10 -21.16
CA LEU A 71 3.36 -25.15 -22.57
C LEU A 71 4.87 -24.92 -22.70
N ALA A 72 5.53 -25.75 -23.50
CA ALA A 72 6.95 -25.62 -23.83
C ALA A 72 7.07 -25.03 -25.25
N PHE A 73 7.58 -23.80 -25.31
CA PHE A 73 8.04 -23.17 -26.54
C PHE A 73 9.54 -23.47 -26.72
N PRO A 74 10.13 -23.27 -27.92
CA PRO A 74 11.54 -23.60 -28.17
C PRO A 74 12.52 -23.03 -27.13
N ASP A 75 12.31 -21.78 -26.69
CA ASP A 75 13.21 -21.08 -25.76
C ASP A 75 12.53 -20.62 -24.45
N ALA A 76 11.29 -21.07 -24.18
CA ALA A 76 10.52 -20.59 -23.05
C ALA A 76 9.43 -21.55 -22.58
N HIS A 77 8.91 -21.33 -21.37
CA HIS A 77 7.70 -22.00 -20.89
C HIS A 77 6.61 -20.98 -20.55
N VAL A 78 5.37 -21.32 -20.90
CA VAL A 78 4.18 -20.55 -20.51
C VAL A 78 3.32 -21.41 -19.60
N SER A 79 2.96 -20.87 -18.44
CA SER A 79 2.03 -21.50 -17.51
C SER A 79 0.68 -20.79 -17.55
N LEU A 80 -0.38 -21.54 -17.85
CA LEU A 80 -1.76 -21.08 -17.86
C LEU A 80 -2.46 -21.55 -16.58
N ARG A 81 -3.26 -20.66 -16.00
CA ARG A 81 -4.15 -20.94 -14.87
C ARG A 81 -5.57 -20.73 -15.36
N LEU A 82 -6.34 -21.80 -15.42
CA LEU A 82 -7.66 -21.84 -16.05
C LEU A 82 -8.71 -22.22 -15.00
N PRO A 83 -9.58 -21.29 -14.58
CA PRO A 83 -10.64 -21.60 -13.62
C PRO A 83 -11.55 -22.72 -14.15
N GLY A 84 -11.96 -23.65 -13.30
CA GLY A 84 -13.08 -24.52 -13.65
C GLY A 84 -14.42 -23.81 -13.45
N PRO A 85 -15.55 -24.50 -13.71
CA PRO A 85 -16.88 -23.92 -13.59
C PRO A 85 -17.12 -23.21 -12.26
N VAL A 86 -16.89 -23.89 -11.12
CA VAL A 86 -17.17 -23.36 -9.78
C VAL A 86 -16.41 -22.07 -9.47
N LEU A 87 -15.08 -22.06 -9.70
CA LEU A 87 -14.28 -20.86 -9.42
C LEU A 87 -14.57 -19.76 -10.43
N GLY A 88 -14.77 -20.11 -11.69
CA GLY A 88 -15.04 -19.16 -12.75
C GLY A 88 -16.34 -18.40 -12.55
N ASP A 89 -17.42 -19.09 -12.16
CA ASP A 89 -18.71 -18.46 -11.84
C ASP A 89 -18.57 -17.60 -10.58
N ALA A 90 -17.93 -18.14 -9.53
CA ALA A 90 -17.72 -17.43 -8.28
C ALA A 90 -16.88 -16.15 -8.43
N LEU A 91 -15.94 -16.08 -9.38
CA LEU A 91 -15.17 -14.85 -9.65
C LEU A 91 -16.05 -13.71 -10.18
N ALA A 92 -17.04 -14.02 -11.02
CA ALA A 92 -17.98 -13.02 -11.54
C ALA A 92 -19.00 -12.64 -10.46
N ASP A 93 -19.63 -13.62 -9.83
CA ASP A 93 -20.64 -13.40 -8.79
C ASP A 93 -20.07 -12.62 -7.59
N ALA A 94 -18.83 -12.91 -7.17
CA ALA A 94 -18.16 -12.16 -6.12
C ALA A 94 -17.86 -10.71 -6.54
N ALA A 95 -17.54 -10.46 -7.82
CA ALA A 95 -17.35 -9.11 -8.35
C ALA A 95 -18.68 -8.33 -8.50
N ASP A 96 -19.82 -9.03 -8.44
CA ASP A 96 -21.15 -8.43 -8.39
C ASP A 96 -21.70 -8.34 -6.95
N GLY A 97 -20.88 -8.69 -5.94
CA GLY A 97 -21.19 -8.52 -4.52
C GLY A 97 -21.72 -9.77 -3.80
N ASP A 98 -21.72 -10.95 -4.43
CA ASP A 98 -22.13 -12.18 -3.75
C ASP A 98 -21.07 -12.64 -2.72
N ARG A 99 -21.45 -12.55 -1.44
CA ARG A 99 -20.59 -12.93 -0.31
C ARG A 99 -20.25 -14.43 -0.26
N THR A 100 -21.15 -15.31 -0.70
CA THR A 100 -20.91 -16.77 -0.75
C THR A 100 -19.93 -17.11 -1.86
N ALA A 101 -20.06 -16.45 -3.01
CA ALA A 101 -19.11 -16.53 -4.10
C ALA A 101 -17.73 -16.01 -3.66
N ALA A 102 -17.67 -14.87 -2.96
CA ALA A 102 -16.44 -14.30 -2.43
C ALA A 102 -15.69 -15.28 -1.49
N LYS A 103 -16.41 -15.96 -0.59
CA LYS A 103 -15.85 -17.03 0.24
C LYS A 103 -15.36 -18.22 -0.58
N THR A 104 -16.07 -18.58 -1.64
CA THR A 104 -15.67 -19.65 -2.56
C THR A 104 -14.35 -19.31 -3.27
N VAL A 105 -14.20 -18.07 -3.73
CA VAL A 105 -12.97 -17.55 -4.33
C VAL A 105 -11.81 -17.59 -3.33
N LEU A 106 -12.01 -17.09 -2.11
CA LEU A 106 -10.98 -17.10 -1.06
C LEU A 106 -10.52 -18.51 -0.71
N ASN A 107 -11.43 -19.47 -0.66
CA ASN A 107 -11.11 -20.89 -0.40
C ASN A 107 -10.40 -21.58 -1.58
N ALA A 108 -10.38 -20.98 -2.76
CA ALA A 108 -9.76 -21.56 -3.95
C ALA A 108 -8.31 -21.10 -4.17
N VAL A 109 -7.88 -20.03 -3.49
CA VAL A 109 -6.52 -19.48 -3.59
C VAL A 109 -5.71 -19.78 -2.33
N PRO A 110 -4.39 -20.00 -2.44
CA PRO A 110 -3.55 -20.25 -1.26
C PRO A 110 -3.46 -19.01 -0.36
N THR A 111 -3.49 -17.82 -0.95
CA THR A 111 -3.49 -16.56 -0.23
C THR A 111 -4.28 -15.48 -0.98
N PRO A 112 -4.94 -14.53 -0.28
CA PRO A 112 -5.69 -13.44 -0.92
C PRO A 112 -4.82 -12.54 -1.83
N GLU A 113 -3.53 -12.37 -1.51
CA GLU A 113 -2.58 -11.56 -2.28
C GLU A 113 -2.39 -12.06 -3.71
N SER A 114 -2.61 -13.35 -3.95
CA SER A 114 -2.50 -13.94 -5.28
C SER A 114 -3.70 -13.62 -6.18
N LEU A 115 -4.81 -13.16 -5.60
CA LEU A 115 -6.09 -13.01 -6.28
C LEU A 115 -6.07 -11.98 -7.41
N PRO A 116 -5.54 -10.75 -7.25
CA PRO A 116 -5.50 -9.77 -8.34
C PRO A 116 -4.76 -10.31 -9.58
N PHE A 117 -3.69 -11.07 -9.36
CA PHE A 117 -2.85 -11.61 -10.44
C PHE A 117 -3.49 -12.82 -11.13
N LEU A 118 -4.23 -13.63 -10.38
CA LEU A 118 -5.02 -14.73 -10.96
C LEU A 118 -6.23 -14.19 -11.72
N ALA A 119 -7.01 -13.32 -11.07
CA ALA A 119 -8.24 -12.76 -11.59
C ALA A 119 -7.97 -11.85 -12.80
N GLY A 120 -6.84 -11.14 -12.86
CA GLY A 120 -6.51 -10.26 -13.99
C GLY A 120 -6.45 -10.96 -15.35
N PHE A 121 -6.31 -12.29 -15.42
CA PHE A 121 -6.44 -13.02 -16.68
C PHE A 121 -7.90 -13.15 -17.16
N VAL A 122 -8.84 -13.16 -16.22
CA VAL A 122 -10.25 -13.49 -16.45
C VAL A 122 -11.16 -12.26 -16.29
N LEU A 123 -10.73 -11.25 -15.54
CA LEU A 123 -11.43 -10.00 -15.32
C LEU A 123 -10.59 -8.84 -15.87
N ASP A 124 -11.27 -7.80 -16.34
CA ASP A 124 -10.65 -6.51 -16.59
C ASP A 124 -10.25 -5.80 -15.27
N PRO A 125 -9.39 -4.76 -15.31
CA PRO A 125 -8.97 -4.08 -14.09
C PRO A 125 -10.13 -3.59 -13.20
N PRO A 126 -11.21 -2.98 -13.74
CA PRO A 126 -12.38 -2.64 -12.91
C PRO A 126 -13.09 -3.86 -12.31
N GLY A 127 -13.18 -4.98 -13.04
CA GLY A 127 -13.73 -6.22 -12.52
C GLY A 127 -12.86 -6.83 -11.41
N VAL A 128 -11.53 -6.72 -11.51
CA VAL A 128 -10.62 -7.12 -10.43
C VAL A 128 -10.83 -6.24 -9.20
N ALA A 129 -10.97 -4.92 -9.35
CA ALA A 129 -11.24 -4.04 -8.21
C ALA A 129 -12.54 -4.43 -7.48
N ARG A 130 -13.64 -4.65 -8.21
CA ARG A 130 -14.90 -5.11 -7.60
C ARG A 130 -14.80 -6.49 -6.94
N LEU A 131 -14.04 -7.41 -7.54
CA LEU A 131 -13.76 -8.70 -6.90
C LEU A 131 -13.01 -8.50 -5.58
N LEU A 132 -12.01 -7.61 -5.55
CA LEU A 132 -11.26 -7.31 -4.34
C LEU A 132 -12.18 -6.70 -3.28
N ASP A 133 -13.03 -5.76 -3.64
CA ASP A 133 -14.05 -5.21 -2.75
C ASP A 133 -14.90 -6.33 -2.11
N GLY A 134 -15.53 -7.16 -2.94
CA GLY A 134 -16.36 -8.28 -2.48
C GLY A 134 -15.64 -9.28 -1.57
N VAL A 135 -14.38 -9.63 -1.84
CA VAL A 135 -13.63 -10.54 -0.94
C VAL A 135 -13.15 -9.87 0.35
N THR A 136 -12.87 -8.57 0.31
CA THR A 136 -12.43 -7.81 1.49
C THR A 136 -13.60 -7.53 2.44
N ASP A 137 -14.80 -7.28 1.92
CA ASP A 137 -16.05 -7.25 2.72
C ASP A 137 -16.36 -8.63 3.33
N ALA A 138 -16.14 -9.70 2.56
CA ALA A 138 -16.39 -11.05 3.03
C ALA A 138 -15.41 -11.52 4.12
N SER A 139 -14.19 -10.95 4.18
CA SER A 139 -13.11 -11.41 5.06
C SER A 139 -12.13 -10.31 5.45
N GLN A 140 -12.03 -10.02 6.77
CA GLN A 140 -11.00 -9.13 7.32
C GLN A 140 -9.59 -9.61 6.96
N HIS A 141 -9.37 -10.92 6.90
CA HIS A 141 -8.08 -11.47 6.49
C HIS A 141 -7.72 -11.08 5.05
N ALA A 142 -8.70 -11.06 4.16
CA ALA A 142 -8.50 -10.61 2.79
C ALA A 142 -8.27 -9.10 2.74
N ALA A 143 -9.01 -8.30 3.53
CA ALA A 143 -8.80 -6.86 3.65
C ALA A 143 -7.35 -6.53 4.03
N ASP A 144 -6.82 -7.11 5.10
CA ASP A 144 -5.45 -6.86 5.57
C ASP A 144 -4.40 -7.29 4.53
N ALA A 145 -4.64 -8.42 3.86
CA ALA A 145 -3.76 -8.95 2.83
C ALA A 145 -3.72 -8.03 1.60
N VAL A 146 -4.88 -7.61 1.08
CA VAL A 146 -4.98 -6.74 -0.10
C VAL A 146 -4.46 -5.33 0.22
N HIS A 147 -4.76 -4.80 1.41
CA HIS A 147 -4.17 -3.56 1.93
C HIS A 147 -2.65 -3.57 1.81
N SER A 148 -2.00 -4.67 2.21
CA SER A 148 -0.53 -4.79 2.17
C SER A 148 0.09 -4.79 0.76
N ILE A 149 -0.69 -5.07 -0.27
CA ILE A 149 -0.20 -5.20 -1.65
C ILE A 149 -0.82 -4.20 -2.63
N ARG A 150 -1.65 -3.26 -2.19
CA ARG A 150 -2.38 -2.34 -3.09
C ARG A 150 -1.49 -1.59 -4.08
N TYR A 151 -0.41 -0.95 -3.63
CA TYR A 151 0.56 -0.32 -4.54
C TYR A 151 1.34 -1.34 -5.41
N PRO A 152 1.85 -2.46 -4.87
CA PRO A 152 2.38 -3.54 -5.70
C PRO A 152 1.44 -4.05 -6.81
N VAL A 153 0.13 -4.10 -6.56
CA VAL A 153 -0.90 -4.51 -7.53
C VAL A 153 -1.06 -3.47 -8.63
N VAL A 154 -1.23 -2.18 -8.27
CA VAL A 154 -1.33 -1.08 -9.24
C VAL A 154 -0.05 -1.00 -10.10
N ARG A 155 1.11 -1.14 -9.46
CA ARG A 155 2.39 -1.17 -10.15
C ARG A 155 2.51 -2.35 -11.11
N HIS A 156 2.08 -3.54 -10.70
CA HIS A 156 2.04 -4.70 -11.59
C HIS A 156 1.14 -4.41 -12.80
N ALA A 157 -0.05 -3.86 -12.57
CA ALA A 157 -1.00 -3.50 -13.62
C ALA A 157 -0.40 -2.52 -14.64
N ALA A 158 0.44 -1.59 -14.17
CA ALA A 158 1.16 -0.63 -14.99
C ALA A 158 2.23 -1.25 -15.91
N VAL A 159 2.94 -2.28 -15.45
CA VAL A 159 4.07 -2.87 -16.21
C VAL A 159 3.74 -4.18 -16.92
N ALA A 160 2.66 -4.84 -16.51
CA ALA A 160 2.23 -6.10 -17.10
C ALA A 160 1.86 -5.90 -18.57
N ARG A 161 2.20 -6.91 -19.39
CA ARG A 161 1.81 -6.97 -20.81
C ARG A 161 0.53 -7.79 -21.04
N VAL A 162 0.19 -8.62 -20.07
CA VAL A 162 -0.91 -9.59 -20.10
C VAL A 162 -1.57 -9.67 -18.73
N GLY A 163 -2.77 -10.22 -18.63
CA GLY A 163 -3.50 -10.31 -17.37
C GLY A 163 -4.00 -8.92 -16.92
N LEU A 164 -3.60 -8.49 -15.72
CA LEU A 164 -4.00 -7.21 -15.11
C LEU A 164 -3.40 -5.97 -15.80
N ALA A 165 -2.95 -6.08 -17.04
CA ALA A 165 -2.36 -4.96 -17.78
C ALA A 165 -3.39 -3.85 -18.03
N THR A 166 -3.04 -2.60 -17.69
CA THR A 166 -3.85 -1.40 -17.99
C THR A 166 -3.47 -0.78 -19.34
N GLY A 167 -2.18 -0.75 -19.66
CA GLY A 167 -1.64 -0.39 -20.99
C GLY A 167 -1.85 1.05 -21.47
N THR A 168 -2.64 1.87 -20.75
CA THR A 168 -2.91 3.27 -21.07
C THR A 168 -3.11 4.08 -19.79
N ARG A 169 -2.88 5.39 -19.87
CA ARG A 169 -3.09 6.35 -18.77
C ARG A 169 -4.49 6.25 -18.19
N ARG A 170 -5.51 6.30 -19.06
CA ARG A 170 -6.92 6.24 -18.63
C ARG A 170 -7.24 4.94 -17.87
N ALA A 171 -6.78 3.79 -18.37
CA ALA A 171 -7.03 2.51 -17.71
C ALA A 171 -6.25 2.38 -16.39
N PHE A 172 -5.05 2.94 -16.31
CA PHE A 172 -4.25 2.98 -15.09
C PHE A 172 -4.91 3.85 -14.02
N GLU A 173 -5.27 5.09 -14.35
CA GLU A 173 -5.94 6.02 -13.42
C GLU A 173 -7.30 5.46 -12.97
N SER A 174 -8.07 4.88 -13.90
CA SER A 174 -9.35 4.23 -13.58
C SER A 174 -9.18 3.05 -12.63
N PHE A 175 -8.14 2.25 -12.79
CA PHE A 175 -7.90 1.11 -11.91
C PHE A 175 -7.47 1.55 -10.50
N ALA A 176 -6.58 2.54 -10.39
CA ALA A 176 -6.20 3.11 -9.11
C ALA A 176 -7.42 3.70 -8.38
N ALA A 177 -8.25 4.49 -9.08
CA ALA A 177 -9.48 5.04 -8.52
C ALA A 177 -10.46 3.94 -8.06
N SER A 178 -10.61 2.84 -8.81
CA SER A 178 -11.47 1.73 -8.40
C SER A 178 -10.95 1.00 -7.14
N LEU A 179 -9.65 1.03 -6.86
CA LEU A 179 -9.09 0.49 -5.62
C LEU A 179 -9.21 1.46 -4.46
N ASP A 180 -9.13 2.76 -4.72
CA ASP A 180 -9.32 3.83 -3.75
C ASP A 180 -10.75 3.84 -3.17
N GLU A 181 -11.74 3.43 -3.98
CA GLU A 181 -13.13 3.25 -3.56
C GLU A 181 -13.35 2.10 -2.55
N ILE A 182 -12.33 1.24 -2.31
CA ILE A 182 -12.44 0.09 -1.40
C ILE A 182 -11.98 0.51 0.00
N ASP A 183 -12.93 0.95 0.83
CA ASP A 183 -12.69 1.41 2.21
C ASP A 183 -11.82 0.43 3.03
N ALA A 184 -12.03 -0.87 2.83
CA ALA A 184 -11.38 -1.94 3.59
C ALA A 184 -9.87 -2.04 3.35
N ILE A 185 -9.35 -1.50 2.23
CA ILE A 185 -7.92 -1.59 1.89
C ILE A 185 -7.20 -0.24 2.00
N GLY A 186 -7.91 0.84 2.30
CA GLY A 186 -7.38 2.20 2.43
C GLY A 186 -6.91 2.82 1.11
N ASP A 187 -6.46 4.07 1.20
CA ASP A 187 -6.25 4.94 0.05
C ASP A 187 -5.24 4.40 -0.98
N VAL A 188 -5.55 4.68 -2.24
CA VAL A 188 -4.73 4.39 -3.42
C VAL A 188 -4.69 5.60 -4.34
N ALA A 189 -3.77 6.53 -4.03
CA ALA A 189 -3.55 7.70 -4.87
C ALA A 189 -2.78 7.35 -6.16
N VAL A 190 -3.26 7.87 -7.31
CA VAL A 190 -2.58 7.75 -8.62
C VAL A 190 -1.14 8.28 -8.54
N ALA A 191 -0.94 9.42 -7.87
CA ALA A 191 0.36 10.06 -7.74
C ALA A 191 1.37 9.15 -7.03
N ASP A 192 0.96 8.57 -5.90
CA ASP A 192 1.77 7.63 -5.13
C ASP A 192 2.08 6.37 -5.94
N ALA A 193 1.13 5.87 -6.73
CA ALA A 193 1.35 4.72 -7.60
C ALA A 193 2.36 5.01 -8.73
N LEU A 194 2.35 6.22 -9.30
CA LEU A 194 3.37 6.65 -10.26
C LEU A 194 4.74 6.80 -9.61
N CYS A 195 4.81 7.40 -8.42
CA CYS A 195 6.03 7.48 -7.63
C CYS A 195 6.56 6.08 -7.27
N ASP A 196 5.70 5.15 -6.89
CA ASP A 196 6.07 3.75 -6.58
C ASP A 196 6.61 3.01 -7.81
N LEU A 197 6.04 3.26 -9.00
CA LEU A 197 6.53 2.72 -10.27
C LEU A 197 7.97 3.14 -10.56
N VAL A 198 8.30 4.42 -10.32
CA VAL A 198 9.67 4.96 -10.43
C VAL A 198 10.57 4.39 -9.32
N SER A 199 10.02 4.19 -8.12
CA SER A 199 10.76 3.79 -6.93
C SER A 199 11.25 2.35 -6.92
N VAL A 200 10.75 1.51 -7.81
CA VAL A 200 11.28 0.15 -8.02
C VAL A 200 11.90 -0.07 -9.39
N ALA A 201 11.99 0.96 -10.22
CA ALA A 201 12.79 0.87 -11.43
C ALA A 201 14.29 0.76 -11.07
N PRO A 202 15.11 0.05 -11.84
CA PRO A 202 16.55 -0.02 -11.59
C PRO A 202 17.23 1.36 -11.75
N ASP A 203 16.80 2.13 -12.77
CA ASP A 203 17.37 3.42 -13.13
C ASP A 203 16.29 4.37 -13.69
N TRP A 204 16.67 5.64 -13.89
CA TRP A 204 15.78 6.66 -14.44
C TRP A 204 15.35 6.38 -15.90
N PRO A 205 16.25 5.98 -16.83
CA PRO A 205 15.83 5.60 -18.18
C PRO A 205 14.74 4.54 -18.22
N THR A 206 14.83 3.50 -17.40
CA THR A 206 13.83 2.43 -17.28
C THR A 206 12.53 2.94 -16.68
N ALA A 207 12.61 3.80 -15.65
CA ALA A 207 11.42 4.43 -15.07
C ALA A 207 10.68 5.29 -16.11
N ARG A 208 11.42 6.12 -16.85
CA ARG A 208 10.90 6.97 -17.91
C ARG A 208 10.22 6.16 -19.01
N ASP A 209 10.87 5.09 -19.49
CA ASP A 209 10.28 4.22 -20.50
C ASP A 209 8.97 3.55 -20.02
N ARG A 210 8.89 3.13 -18.75
CA ARG A 210 7.64 2.60 -18.17
C ARG A 210 6.52 3.65 -18.15
N LEU A 211 6.82 4.89 -17.78
CA LEU A 211 5.86 5.99 -17.77
C LEU A 211 5.38 6.34 -19.19
N GLN A 212 6.32 6.42 -20.14
CA GLN A 212 6.01 6.68 -21.55
C GLN A 212 5.12 5.58 -22.15
N ARG A 213 5.36 4.31 -21.81
CA ARG A 213 4.52 3.19 -22.24
C ARG A 213 3.09 3.26 -21.70
N LEU A 214 2.86 3.93 -20.56
CA LEU A 214 1.51 4.23 -20.06
C LEU A 214 0.91 5.49 -20.68
N GLY A 215 1.68 6.28 -21.43
CA GLY A 215 1.23 7.55 -22.00
C GLY A 215 1.40 8.74 -21.06
N TYR A 216 2.35 8.68 -20.12
CA TYR A 216 2.78 9.83 -19.33
C TYR A 216 4.08 10.41 -19.89
N ALA A 217 4.09 11.73 -20.13
CA ALA A 217 5.34 12.47 -20.25
C ALA A 217 5.85 12.81 -18.84
N PRO A 218 7.14 12.63 -18.53
CA PRO A 218 7.69 12.99 -17.22
C PRO A 218 7.38 14.43 -16.81
N ASP A 219 7.38 15.35 -17.77
CA ASP A 219 7.10 16.78 -17.59
C ASP A 219 5.65 16.98 -17.08
N ASP A 220 4.68 16.31 -17.69
CA ASP A 220 3.27 16.37 -17.29
C ASP A 220 3.02 15.83 -15.87
N VAL A 221 3.88 14.91 -15.40
CA VAL A 221 3.74 14.32 -14.05
C VAL A 221 4.50 15.14 -13.00
N ALA A 222 5.58 15.82 -13.39
CA ALA A 222 6.39 16.64 -12.48
C ALA A 222 5.60 17.83 -11.91
N ASP A 223 4.64 18.36 -12.65
CA ASP A 223 3.79 19.48 -12.22
C ASP A 223 2.50 19.05 -11.52
N ARG A 224 2.27 17.74 -11.39
CA ARG A 224 1.03 17.22 -10.79
C ARG A 224 1.09 17.29 -9.26
N ASP A 225 -0.08 17.59 -8.68
CA ASP A 225 -0.36 17.75 -7.25
C ASP A 225 0.46 18.87 -6.61
N ASP A 226 1.65 18.56 -6.10
CA ASP A 226 2.55 19.46 -5.38
C ASP A 226 4.02 19.29 -5.79
N GLY A 227 4.28 18.52 -6.86
CA GLY A 227 5.62 18.27 -7.37
C GLY A 227 6.38 17.13 -6.69
N ARG A 228 5.73 16.32 -5.84
CA ARG A 228 6.34 15.13 -5.20
C ARG A 228 6.99 14.17 -6.19
N PHE A 229 6.36 13.95 -7.34
CA PHE A 229 6.92 13.10 -8.38
C PHE A 229 8.30 13.58 -8.86
N HIS A 230 8.51 14.90 -8.94
CA HIS A 230 9.78 15.48 -9.35
C HIS A 230 10.92 15.10 -8.38
N ALA A 231 10.65 15.13 -7.07
CA ALA A 231 11.61 14.68 -6.05
C ALA A 231 11.93 13.18 -6.21
N VAL A 232 10.94 12.35 -6.52
CA VAL A 232 11.14 10.90 -6.74
C VAL A 232 11.97 10.64 -8.00
N ALA A 233 11.77 11.42 -9.07
CA ALA A 233 12.61 11.35 -10.26
C ALA A 233 14.06 11.73 -9.94
N LEU A 234 14.28 12.82 -9.20
CA LEU A 234 15.61 13.25 -8.76
C LEU A 234 16.31 12.20 -7.89
N ALA A 235 15.60 11.59 -6.95
CA ALA A 235 16.13 10.50 -6.12
C ALA A 235 16.56 9.27 -6.94
N ARG A 236 16.02 9.10 -8.15
CA ARG A 236 16.46 8.06 -9.10
C ARG A 236 17.63 8.52 -9.98
N ILE A 237 17.71 9.82 -10.28
CA ILE A 237 18.75 10.40 -11.13
C ILE A 237 20.07 10.50 -10.37
N VAL A 238 20.06 11.02 -9.14
CA VAL A 238 21.27 11.33 -8.37
C VAL A 238 22.21 10.12 -8.22
N PRO A 239 21.75 8.94 -7.75
CA PRO A 239 22.66 7.82 -7.53
C PRO A 239 23.25 7.24 -8.83
N ALA A 240 22.58 7.46 -9.96
CA ALA A 240 22.97 6.89 -11.25
C ALA A 240 23.77 7.87 -12.13
N ALA A 241 23.55 9.18 -11.99
CA ALA A 241 24.06 10.19 -12.91
C ALA A 241 24.63 11.45 -12.23
N GLY A 242 24.57 11.55 -10.90
CA GLY A 242 25.16 12.64 -10.12
C GLY A 242 24.34 13.94 -10.05
N LEU A 243 24.85 14.87 -9.23
CA LEU A 243 24.19 16.15 -8.90
C LEU A 243 24.02 17.07 -10.11
N GLU A 244 25.01 17.18 -10.98
CA GLU A 244 24.90 18.07 -12.15
C GLU A 244 23.76 17.63 -13.08
N ARG A 245 23.58 16.32 -13.26
CA ARG A 245 22.47 15.81 -14.07
C ARG A 245 21.11 16.04 -13.41
N ALA A 246 21.05 15.94 -12.07
CA ALA A 246 19.87 16.30 -11.30
C ALA A 246 19.55 17.80 -11.44
N ARG A 247 20.56 18.67 -11.40
CA ARG A 247 20.40 20.11 -11.60
C ARG A 247 19.92 20.47 -13.00
N GLU A 248 20.51 19.88 -14.05
CA GLU A 248 20.01 20.04 -15.41
C GLU A 248 18.55 19.60 -15.54
N TYR A 249 18.17 18.53 -14.83
CA TYR A 249 16.79 18.08 -14.77
C TYR A 249 15.90 19.13 -14.10
N VAL A 250 16.27 19.70 -12.95
CA VAL A 250 15.51 20.79 -12.32
C VAL A 250 15.34 21.99 -13.27
N ARG A 251 16.44 22.50 -13.85
CA ARG A 251 16.44 23.66 -14.76
C ARG A 251 15.53 23.48 -15.99
N ARG A 252 15.34 22.25 -16.46
CA ARG A 252 14.48 21.97 -17.61
C ARG A 252 12.98 22.00 -17.27
N HIS A 253 12.61 21.69 -16.04
CA HIS A 253 11.21 21.43 -15.67
C HIS A 253 10.65 22.39 -14.61
N ARG A 254 11.46 23.29 -14.04
CA ARG A 254 11.02 24.24 -13.01
C ARG A 254 11.37 25.68 -13.38
N ASP A 255 10.58 26.62 -12.87
CA ASP A 255 10.93 28.03 -12.91
C ASP A 255 12.03 28.30 -11.88
N THR A 256 13.18 28.77 -12.34
CA THR A 256 14.38 29.04 -11.53
C THR A 256 14.63 30.55 -11.35
N ARG A 257 13.60 31.39 -11.53
CA ARG A 257 13.74 32.85 -11.44
C ARG A 257 13.72 33.40 -10.03
N GLU A 258 13.13 32.69 -9.07
CA GLU A 258 13.09 33.12 -7.68
C GLU A 258 14.50 33.10 -7.08
N ALA A 259 14.82 34.07 -6.21
CA ALA A 259 16.10 34.12 -5.52
C ALA A 259 16.15 33.02 -4.44
N TYR A 260 17.25 32.28 -4.39
CA TYR A 260 17.37 31.14 -3.46
C TYR A 260 17.29 31.55 -1.99
N GLY A 261 17.87 32.69 -1.59
CA GLY A 261 17.83 33.15 -0.19
C GLY A 261 16.41 33.32 0.37
N ASP A 262 15.49 33.90 -0.41
CA ASP A 262 14.09 34.08 -0.03
C ASP A 262 13.37 32.73 0.03
N ALA A 263 13.60 31.86 -0.95
CA ALA A 263 12.98 30.54 -1.02
C ALA A 263 13.48 29.60 0.11
N LYS A 264 14.79 29.65 0.43
CA LYS A 264 15.41 28.94 1.56
C LYS A 264 14.79 29.38 2.87
N SER A 265 14.71 30.69 3.12
CA SER A 265 14.11 31.23 4.36
C SER A 265 12.66 30.76 4.53
N ARG A 266 11.84 30.84 3.48
CA ARG A 266 10.47 30.33 3.50
C ARG A 266 10.40 28.82 3.75
N ALA A 267 11.37 28.04 3.25
CA ALA A 267 11.41 26.59 3.49
C ALA A 267 11.87 26.22 4.91
N LEU A 268 12.74 27.03 5.51
CA LEU A 268 13.13 26.92 6.92
C LEU A 268 11.95 27.20 7.86
N ASP A 269 11.18 28.25 7.54
CA ASP A 269 10.04 28.71 8.35
C ASP A 269 8.74 27.94 8.09
N ALA A 270 8.72 27.07 7.07
CA ALA A 270 7.52 26.32 6.70
C ALA A 270 7.10 25.34 7.80
N ASP A 271 5.79 25.32 8.08
CA ASP A 271 5.17 24.32 8.95
C ASP A 271 5.46 22.90 8.43
N TYR A 272 5.48 21.93 9.34
CA TYR A 272 5.80 20.51 9.03
C TYR A 272 5.13 19.98 7.75
N TRP A 273 3.82 20.22 7.57
CA TRP A 273 3.06 19.70 6.43
C TRP A 273 3.36 20.41 5.11
N GLU A 274 3.83 21.67 5.15
CA GLU A 274 4.14 22.46 3.97
C GLU A 274 5.63 22.37 3.57
N ARG A 275 6.47 21.96 4.53
CA ARG A 275 7.93 21.98 4.40
C ARG A 275 8.44 21.17 3.21
N GLY A 276 7.84 20.01 2.93
CA GLY A 276 8.18 19.21 1.75
C GLY A 276 7.99 19.97 0.43
N ARG A 277 6.91 20.76 0.32
CA ARG A 277 6.65 21.61 -0.86
C ARG A 277 7.60 22.80 -0.89
N ALA A 278 7.77 23.48 0.24
CA ALA A 278 8.63 24.66 0.33
C ALA A 278 10.08 24.35 -0.07
N TRP A 279 10.64 23.19 0.33
CA TRP A 279 11.99 22.78 -0.10
C TRP A 279 12.06 22.41 -1.58
N ARG A 280 11.00 21.86 -2.18
CA ARG A 280 10.98 21.62 -3.63
C ARG A 280 10.98 22.92 -4.43
N ASP A 281 10.31 23.95 -3.92
CA ASP A 281 10.34 25.29 -4.52
C ASP A 281 11.74 25.92 -4.32
N ALA A 282 12.34 25.81 -3.13
CA ALA A 282 13.70 26.28 -2.87
C ALA A 282 14.77 25.57 -3.73
N LEU A 283 14.59 24.27 -4.00
CA LEU A 283 15.46 23.51 -4.91
C LEU A 283 15.44 24.07 -6.34
N ALA A 284 14.28 24.53 -6.81
CA ALA A 284 14.18 25.17 -8.14
C ALA A 284 15.01 26.45 -8.19
N ALA A 285 14.95 27.29 -7.14
CA ALA A 285 15.77 28.48 -7.01
C ALA A 285 17.27 28.15 -6.86
N ALA A 286 17.62 27.13 -6.08
CA ALA A 286 19.01 26.68 -5.88
C ALA A 286 19.67 26.14 -7.16
N ALA A 287 18.88 25.80 -8.19
CA ALA A 287 19.41 25.25 -9.43
C ALA A 287 20.34 26.22 -10.19
N THR A 288 20.34 27.52 -9.89
CA THR A 288 21.25 28.53 -10.46
C THR A 288 22.40 28.92 -9.54
N GLU A 289 22.45 28.36 -8.33
CA GLU A 289 23.43 28.66 -7.30
C GLU A 289 24.62 27.69 -7.32
N SER A 290 25.44 27.71 -6.26
CA SER A 290 26.59 26.84 -6.07
C SER A 290 26.22 25.34 -6.01
N ASP A 291 27.21 24.47 -6.15
CA ASP A 291 27.06 23.01 -6.01
C ASP A 291 26.56 22.63 -4.62
N ASP A 292 27.10 23.27 -3.60
CA ASP A 292 26.74 23.03 -2.21
C ASP A 292 25.32 23.52 -1.91
N ASP A 293 24.93 24.71 -2.39
CA ASP A 293 23.57 25.22 -2.22
C ASP A 293 22.51 24.33 -2.89
N PHE A 294 22.82 23.85 -4.11
CA PHE A 294 21.95 22.92 -4.81
C PHE A 294 21.84 21.59 -4.07
N ALA A 295 22.95 21.03 -3.61
CA ALA A 295 22.97 19.78 -2.85
C ALA A 295 22.23 19.92 -1.51
N PHE A 296 22.41 21.03 -0.79
CA PHE A 296 21.71 21.34 0.46
C PHE A 296 20.19 21.40 0.24
N ALA A 297 19.73 22.15 -0.77
CA ALA A 297 18.32 22.24 -1.10
C ALA A 297 17.75 20.88 -1.56
N LEU A 298 18.53 20.09 -2.30
CA LEU A 298 18.12 18.78 -2.78
C LEU A 298 17.96 17.78 -1.63
N ALA A 299 18.94 17.68 -0.73
CA ALA A 299 18.87 16.80 0.42
C ALA A 299 17.62 17.07 1.27
N ASN A 300 17.35 18.35 1.55
CA ASN A 300 16.16 18.76 2.29
C ASN A 300 14.86 18.52 1.51
N ALA A 301 14.82 18.82 0.21
CA ALA A 301 13.64 18.55 -0.62
C ALA A 301 13.30 17.06 -0.64
N LEU A 302 14.31 16.19 -0.73
CA LEU A 302 14.13 14.74 -0.69
C LEU A 302 13.66 14.26 0.69
N LEU A 303 14.35 14.66 1.76
CA LEU A 303 14.03 14.31 3.14
C LEU A 303 12.57 14.69 3.48
N TRP A 304 12.24 15.96 3.28
CA TRP A 304 10.95 16.51 3.68
C TRP A 304 9.81 16.03 2.79
N THR A 305 10.08 15.79 1.50
CA THR A 305 9.08 15.15 0.63
C THR A 305 8.73 13.73 1.10
N GLY A 306 9.72 12.97 1.58
CA GLY A 306 9.48 11.64 2.15
C GLY A 306 8.76 11.70 3.50
N ALA A 307 9.17 12.62 4.38
CA ALA A 307 8.64 12.73 5.74
C ALA A 307 7.15 13.12 5.79
N VAL A 308 6.71 13.99 4.87
CA VAL A 308 5.30 14.40 4.78
C VAL A 308 4.43 13.43 3.98
N ALA A 309 5.04 12.47 3.26
CA ALA A 309 4.30 11.52 2.43
C ALA A 309 3.56 10.49 3.30
N ARG A 310 2.24 10.67 3.45
CA ARG A 310 1.36 9.73 4.17
C ARG A 310 0.94 8.57 3.27
N THR A 311 1.86 7.63 3.01
CA THR A 311 1.62 6.57 2.04
C THR A 311 2.29 5.26 2.43
N ASP A 312 1.69 4.13 2.03
CA ASP A 312 2.34 2.81 2.11
C ASP A 312 3.08 2.45 0.79
N ALA A 313 3.16 3.38 -0.16
CA ALA A 313 4.02 3.26 -1.33
C ALA A 313 5.50 3.23 -0.93
N ARG A 314 6.36 2.67 -1.79
CA ARG A 314 7.79 2.51 -1.47
C ARG A 314 8.62 3.79 -1.68
N PHE A 315 8.08 4.80 -2.34
CA PHE A 315 8.86 5.97 -2.73
C PHE A 315 9.48 6.77 -1.57
N PRO A 316 8.89 6.88 -0.36
CA PRO A 316 9.57 7.54 0.75
C PRO A 316 10.91 6.88 1.09
N GLU A 317 11.02 5.55 0.99
CA GLU A 317 12.29 4.84 1.20
C GLU A 317 13.38 5.25 0.20
N LEU A 318 12.99 5.50 -1.06
CA LEU A 318 13.91 5.96 -2.10
C LEU A 318 14.34 7.41 -1.83
N LEU A 319 13.38 8.28 -1.50
CA LEU A 319 13.64 9.68 -1.19
C LEU A 319 14.62 9.83 -0.03
N HIS A 320 14.37 9.12 1.07
CA HIS A 320 15.24 9.15 2.24
C HIS A 320 16.62 8.54 1.98
N ALA A 321 16.71 7.47 1.18
CA ALA A 321 18.01 6.94 0.79
C ALA A 321 18.82 7.97 -0.01
N ALA A 322 18.21 8.58 -1.03
CA ALA A 322 18.89 9.60 -1.83
C ALA A 322 19.19 10.89 -1.03
N ALA A 323 18.33 11.26 -0.07
CA ALA A 323 18.58 12.40 0.82
C ALA A 323 19.83 12.17 1.69
N ALA A 324 20.00 10.96 2.23
CA ALA A 324 21.19 10.60 2.99
C ALA A 324 22.44 10.66 2.11
N ASP A 325 22.42 10.03 0.94
CA ASP A 325 23.56 10.03 0.01
C ASP A 325 23.98 11.45 -0.42
N VAL A 326 23.01 12.35 -0.67
CA VAL A 326 23.30 13.75 -1.01
C VAL A 326 23.84 14.51 0.19
N ALA A 327 23.24 14.36 1.38
CA ALA A 327 23.68 15.03 2.59
C ALA A 327 25.11 14.64 2.99
N GLU A 328 25.45 13.35 2.90
CA GLU A 328 26.82 12.85 3.15
C GLU A 328 27.83 13.45 2.17
N SER A 329 27.43 13.77 0.93
CA SER A 329 28.35 14.34 -0.07
C SER A 329 28.77 15.79 0.21
N ILE A 330 28.08 16.46 1.13
CA ILE A 330 28.33 17.84 1.56
C ILE A 330 28.42 17.95 3.09
N ASP A 331 28.77 16.86 3.78
CA ASP A 331 29.00 16.79 5.23
C ASP A 331 27.84 17.33 6.10
N LEU A 332 26.58 17.16 5.65
CA LEU A 332 25.38 17.52 6.42
C LEU A 332 24.92 16.35 7.32
N ASP A 333 25.72 16.03 8.33
CA ASP A 333 25.52 14.87 9.23
C ASP A 333 24.11 14.77 9.80
N GLY A 334 23.52 15.90 10.21
CA GLY A 334 22.19 15.92 10.78
C GLY A 334 21.08 15.56 9.79
N VAL A 335 21.19 15.97 8.52
CA VAL A 335 20.24 15.59 7.46
C VAL A 335 20.44 14.13 7.08
N ALA A 336 21.69 13.67 6.97
CA ALA A 336 22.01 12.28 6.69
C ALA A 336 21.44 11.34 7.76
N GLY A 337 21.65 11.63 9.04
CA GLY A 337 21.11 10.88 10.17
C GLY A 337 19.58 10.85 10.18
N ARG A 338 18.92 12.01 10.00
CA ARG A 338 17.44 12.09 9.90
C ARG A 338 16.89 11.29 8.72
N ALA A 339 17.55 11.34 7.56
CA ALA A 339 17.14 10.60 6.39
C ALA A 339 17.29 9.07 6.59
N ALA A 340 18.40 8.61 7.15
CA ALA A 340 18.58 7.20 7.50
C ALA A 340 17.51 6.70 8.50
N TYR A 341 17.21 7.52 9.51
CA TYR A 341 16.16 7.26 10.50
C TYR A 341 14.76 7.21 9.87
N ALA A 342 14.38 8.24 9.10
CA ALA A 342 13.08 8.32 8.44
C ALA A 342 12.88 7.20 7.41
N ARG A 343 13.94 6.75 6.74
CA ARG A 343 13.90 5.56 5.88
C ARG A 343 13.48 4.31 6.64
N LEU A 344 14.02 4.10 7.85
CA LEU A 344 13.67 2.95 8.68
C LEU A 344 12.22 3.03 9.17
N LEU A 345 11.75 4.22 9.53
CA LEU A 345 10.33 4.45 9.84
C LEU A 345 9.43 4.13 8.64
N ALA A 346 9.76 4.64 7.45
CA ALA A 346 9.01 4.37 6.22
C ALA A 346 8.93 2.87 5.89
N VAL A 347 10.04 2.13 6.06
CA VAL A 347 10.05 0.66 5.94
C VAL A 347 9.12 0.04 6.98
N GLY A 348 9.19 0.49 8.23
CA GLY A 348 8.33 0.03 9.33
C GLY A 348 6.84 0.19 9.03
N HIS A 349 6.43 1.40 8.65
CA HIS A 349 5.03 1.72 8.35
C HIS A 349 4.49 0.95 7.15
N ARG A 350 5.28 0.77 6.08
CA ARG A 350 4.86 -0.03 4.92
C ARG A 350 4.61 -1.50 5.27
N HIS A 351 5.35 -2.05 6.23
CA HIS A 351 5.27 -3.46 6.63
C HIS A 351 4.37 -3.72 7.84
N ARG A 352 3.59 -2.73 8.32
CA ARG A 352 2.76 -2.84 9.54
C ARG A 352 1.52 -3.76 9.43
N SER A 353 1.36 -4.46 8.31
CA SER A 353 0.24 -5.37 8.03
C SER A 353 0.49 -6.79 8.55
N ALA A 354 -0.59 -7.57 8.72
CA ALA A 354 -0.69 -8.85 9.45
C ALA A 354 0.41 -9.90 9.18
N ARG A 355 1.06 -9.87 8.01
CA ARG A 355 2.08 -10.85 7.58
C ARG A 355 3.51 -10.32 7.53
N ASN A 356 3.69 -9.03 7.74
CA ASN A 356 5.00 -8.38 7.69
C ASN A 356 5.40 -7.73 9.03
N HIS A 357 4.64 -7.98 10.11
CA HIS A 357 4.90 -7.44 11.45
C HIS A 357 6.36 -7.59 11.89
N ASP A 358 6.98 -8.76 11.68
CA ASP A 358 8.38 -8.97 12.07
C ASP A 358 9.35 -8.07 11.29
N ARG A 359 9.07 -7.78 10.01
CA ARG A 359 9.87 -6.84 9.21
C ARG A 359 9.68 -5.41 9.69
N ALA A 360 8.45 -5.04 10.06
CA ALA A 360 8.16 -3.72 10.61
C ALA A 360 8.84 -3.51 11.97
N VAL A 361 8.70 -4.47 12.89
CA VAL A 361 9.37 -4.44 14.21
C VAL A 361 10.88 -4.34 14.05
N ALA A 362 11.49 -5.15 13.19
CA ALA A 362 12.93 -5.08 12.93
C ALA A 362 13.39 -3.75 12.29
N ALA A 363 12.50 -3.03 11.60
CA ALA A 363 12.81 -1.70 11.08
C ALA A 363 12.76 -0.64 12.21
N PHE A 364 11.73 -0.67 13.05
CA PHE A 364 11.61 0.24 14.20
C PHE A 364 12.68 0.00 15.26
N ASP A 365 13.06 -1.26 15.53
CA ASP A 365 14.19 -1.59 16.43
C ASP A 365 15.50 -0.98 15.91
N ARG A 366 15.74 -1.04 14.59
CA ARG A 366 16.91 -0.39 13.97
C ARG A 366 16.82 1.14 14.01
N ALA A 367 15.63 1.72 13.83
CA ALA A 367 15.45 3.17 13.94
C ALA A 367 15.72 3.64 15.38
N ARG A 368 15.28 2.89 16.38
CA ARG A 368 15.58 3.16 17.80
C ARG A 368 17.07 3.04 18.10
N ALA A 369 17.74 2.02 17.57
CA ALA A 369 19.19 1.87 17.73
C ALA A 369 19.94 3.05 17.11
N LEU A 370 19.56 3.48 15.90
CA LEU A 370 20.12 4.66 15.26
C LEU A 370 19.87 5.94 16.10
N ALA A 371 18.67 6.12 16.64
CA ALA A 371 18.37 7.25 17.50
C ALA A 371 19.18 7.26 18.81
N ALA A 372 19.69 6.12 19.27
CA ALA A 372 20.59 6.09 20.44
C ALA A 372 21.99 6.65 20.13
N ASP A 373 22.39 6.66 18.85
CA ASP A 373 23.68 7.17 18.39
C ASP A 373 23.65 8.67 18.03
N HIS A 374 22.46 9.30 18.03
CA HIS A 374 22.26 10.70 17.64
C HIS A 374 21.30 11.43 18.59
N ASP A 375 21.77 12.50 19.24
CA ASP A 375 21.01 13.30 20.21
C ASP A 375 19.82 14.08 19.60
N PHE A 376 19.89 14.40 18.31
CA PHE A 376 18.83 15.09 17.57
C PHE A 376 17.71 14.16 17.04
N LEU A 377 17.79 12.85 17.28
CA LEU A 377 16.80 11.87 16.84
C LEU A 377 15.91 11.39 17.99
N ASP A 378 14.61 11.24 17.70
CA ASP A 378 13.62 10.84 18.68
C ASP A 378 13.50 9.32 18.82
N ALA A 379 14.00 8.75 19.92
CA ALA A 379 13.86 7.31 20.19
C ALA A 379 12.43 6.87 20.62
N TRP A 380 11.54 7.82 20.94
CA TRP A 380 10.17 7.52 21.38
C TRP A 380 9.24 7.09 20.24
N GLU A 381 9.41 7.64 19.03
CA GLU A 381 8.53 7.36 17.89
C GLU A 381 8.67 5.92 17.35
N PRO A 382 9.88 5.34 17.20
CA PRO A 382 10.04 3.94 16.82
C PRO A 382 9.56 3.01 17.94
N LEU A 383 9.78 3.37 19.21
CA LEU A 383 9.27 2.61 20.35
C LEU A 383 7.73 2.52 20.28
N TYR A 384 7.07 3.65 20.15
CA TYR A 384 5.62 3.73 20.01
C TYR A 384 5.12 2.89 18.81
N SER A 385 5.68 3.12 17.62
CA SER A 385 5.26 2.43 16.39
C SER A 385 5.49 0.93 16.44
N ARG A 386 6.63 0.51 17.02
CA ARG A 386 6.95 -0.89 17.30
C ARG A 386 5.91 -1.53 18.21
N SER A 387 5.52 -0.86 19.30
CA SER A 387 4.56 -1.38 20.27
C SER A 387 3.18 -1.54 19.65
N VAL A 388 2.71 -0.57 18.85
CA VAL A 388 1.46 -0.67 18.09
C VAL A 388 1.46 -1.89 17.17
N VAL A 389 2.53 -2.09 16.40
CA VAL A 389 2.64 -3.22 15.44
C VAL A 389 2.71 -4.55 16.17
N ARG A 390 3.50 -4.64 17.24
CA ARG A 390 3.68 -5.88 18.00
C ARG A 390 2.41 -6.25 18.79
N ALA A 391 1.66 -5.27 19.29
CA ALA A 391 0.34 -5.50 19.90
C ALA A 391 -0.63 -6.08 18.87
N ASN A 392 -0.70 -5.48 17.66
CA ASN A 392 -1.52 -6.00 16.56
C ASN A 392 -1.11 -7.42 16.15
N GLN A 393 0.20 -7.73 16.16
CA GLN A 393 0.69 -9.09 15.90
C GLN A 393 0.19 -10.09 16.93
N TYR A 394 0.21 -9.73 18.23
CA TYR A 394 -0.30 -10.60 19.29
C TYR A 394 -1.83 -10.77 19.20
N ALA A 395 -2.58 -9.69 19.02
CA ALA A 395 -4.03 -9.75 18.86
C ALA A 395 -4.44 -10.61 17.66
N SER A 396 -3.78 -10.44 16.50
CA SER A 396 -4.02 -11.25 15.29
C SER A 396 -3.72 -12.74 15.48
N ALA A 397 -2.88 -13.09 16.45
CA ALA A 397 -2.54 -14.46 16.82
C ALA A 397 -3.41 -15.02 17.97
N GLY A 398 -4.46 -14.30 18.40
CA GLY A 398 -5.32 -14.67 19.52
C GLY A 398 -4.60 -14.63 20.87
N ARG A 399 -3.57 -13.79 20.99
CA ARG A 399 -2.76 -13.61 22.21
C ARG A 399 -3.07 -12.26 22.85
N ASP A 400 -4.34 -11.93 23.02
CA ASP A 400 -4.79 -10.61 23.47
C ASP A 400 -4.21 -10.22 24.85
N ALA A 401 -4.04 -11.16 25.78
CA ALA A 401 -3.38 -10.89 27.06
C ALA A 401 -1.93 -10.40 26.90
N ARG A 402 -1.19 -10.97 25.94
CA ARG A 402 0.17 -10.49 25.60
C ARG A 402 0.15 -9.14 24.91
N ALA A 403 -0.90 -8.83 24.16
CA ALA A 403 -1.08 -7.50 23.57
C ALA A 403 -1.31 -6.46 24.68
N VAL A 404 -2.13 -6.77 25.69
CA VAL A 404 -2.35 -5.90 26.85
C VAL A 404 -1.07 -5.65 27.64
N GLU A 405 -0.35 -6.72 28.02
CA GLU A 405 0.95 -6.61 28.74
C GLU A 405 1.93 -5.70 27.99
N LEU A 406 2.10 -5.93 26.68
CA LEU A 406 2.99 -5.14 25.85
C LEU A 406 2.60 -3.65 25.79
N VAL A 407 1.30 -3.36 25.73
CA VAL A 407 0.82 -1.97 25.68
C VAL A 407 1.07 -1.26 27.01
N ASP A 408 0.88 -1.95 28.14
CA ASP A 408 1.18 -1.39 29.47
C ASP A 408 2.68 -1.10 29.60
N ASP A 409 3.55 -2.06 29.25
CA ASP A 409 5.01 -1.85 29.23
C ASP A 409 5.38 -0.66 28.33
N ALA A 410 4.75 -0.53 27.15
CA ALA A 410 5.02 0.57 26.23
C ALA A 410 4.57 1.94 26.77
N LEU A 411 3.47 2.00 27.51
CA LEU A 411 3.00 3.23 28.14
C LEU A 411 3.95 3.68 29.26
N ASP A 412 4.47 2.73 30.04
CA ASP A 412 5.47 2.98 31.07
C ASP A 412 6.79 3.46 30.44
N ASP A 413 7.29 2.76 29.40
CA ASP A 413 8.50 3.16 28.67
C ASP A 413 8.35 4.57 28.05
N LEU A 414 7.20 4.91 27.46
CA LEU A 414 6.95 6.23 26.86
C LEU A 414 6.87 7.36 27.90
N ALA A 415 6.61 7.04 29.17
CA ALA A 415 6.61 8.02 30.24
C ALA A 415 8.03 8.56 30.51
N GLU A 416 9.08 7.80 30.17
CA GLU A 416 10.48 8.18 30.38
C GLU A 416 10.99 9.22 29.35
N TYR A 417 10.32 9.37 28.20
CA TYR A 417 10.73 10.29 27.14
C TYR A 417 10.09 11.67 27.28
N ALA A 418 10.83 12.71 26.87
CA ALA A 418 10.33 14.09 26.76
C ALA A 418 9.51 14.31 25.48
N ILE A 419 8.35 13.65 25.38
CA ILE A 419 7.47 13.73 24.20
C ILE A 419 6.68 15.05 24.21
N PRO A 420 6.57 15.78 23.08
CA PRO A 420 5.68 16.93 22.95
C PRO A 420 4.24 16.60 23.36
N GLU A 421 3.60 17.47 24.15
CA GLU A 421 2.33 17.15 24.84
C GLU A 421 1.21 16.70 23.89
N ILE A 422 1.08 17.34 22.72
CA ILE A 422 0.10 16.95 21.70
C ILE A 422 0.33 15.49 21.27
N ARG A 423 1.58 15.14 20.95
CA ARG A 423 2.01 13.82 20.49
C ARG A 423 1.91 12.76 21.58
N ARG A 424 2.21 13.14 22.83
CA ARG A 424 2.01 12.28 24.01
C ARG A 424 0.53 11.92 24.15
N ARG A 425 -0.38 12.90 24.06
CA ARG A 425 -1.82 12.66 24.17
C ARG A 425 -2.32 11.72 23.07
N GLU A 426 -1.90 11.94 21.82
CA GLU A 426 -2.24 11.07 20.67
C GLU A 426 -1.72 9.64 20.87
N ALA A 427 -0.42 9.47 21.14
CA ALA A 427 0.19 8.15 21.28
C ALA A 427 -0.40 7.35 22.46
N VAL A 428 -0.58 7.99 23.61
CA VAL A 428 -1.20 7.37 24.79
C VAL A 428 -2.65 7.00 24.53
N ALA A 429 -3.41 7.86 23.85
CA ALA A 429 -4.80 7.58 23.49
C ALA A 429 -4.89 6.39 22.52
N HIS A 430 -4.07 6.34 21.48
CA HIS A 430 -4.02 5.19 20.56
C HIS A 430 -3.70 3.89 21.30
N LEU A 431 -2.60 3.85 22.08
CA LEU A 431 -2.20 2.66 22.82
C LEU A 431 -3.30 2.19 23.79
N ARG A 432 -3.90 3.12 24.55
CA ARG A 432 -5.03 2.78 25.44
C ARG A 432 -6.22 2.24 24.66
N GLY A 433 -6.53 2.79 23.49
CA GLY A 433 -7.55 2.26 22.59
C GLY A 433 -7.27 0.81 22.19
N GLN A 434 -6.03 0.48 21.79
CA GLN A 434 -5.63 -0.88 21.45
C GLN A 434 -5.72 -1.84 22.63
N LYS A 435 -5.29 -1.40 23.82
CA LYS A 435 -5.45 -2.18 25.05
C LYS A 435 -6.91 -2.50 25.31
N ARG A 436 -7.81 -1.51 25.23
CA ARG A 436 -9.25 -1.72 25.41
C ARG A 436 -9.84 -2.68 24.38
N GLU A 437 -9.43 -2.60 23.11
CA GLU A 437 -9.86 -3.58 22.10
C GLU A 437 -9.38 -5.01 22.42
N ALA A 438 -8.16 -5.18 22.94
CA ALA A 438 -7.63 -6.48 23.33
C ALA A 438 -8.31 -7.02 24.60
N GLU A 439 -8.57 -6.18 25.60
CA GLU A 439 -9.37 -6.53 26.78
C GLU A 439 -10.78 -6.97 26.38
N ALA A 440 -11.44 -6.25 25.46
CA ALA A 440 -12.75 -6.65 24.96
C ALA A 440 -12.75 -8.07 24.35
N SER A 441 -11.67 -8.48 23.68
CA SER A 441 -11.51 -9.83 23.14
C SER A 441 -11.35 -10.90 24.23
N LEU A 442 -10.76 -10.56 25.38
CA LEU A 442 -10.54 -11.49 26.50
C LEU A 442 -11.84 -11.81 27.26
N GLU A 443 -12.79 -10.88 27.28
CA GLU A 443 -14.06 -11.04 28.00
C GLU A 443 -15.03 -12.03 27.35
N GLY A 444 -14.72 -12.53 26.14
CA GLY A 444 -15.38 -13.67 25.49
C GLY A 444 -16.91 -13.57 25.44
N ASP A 445 -17.54 -14.21 26.45
CA ASP A 445 -18.97 -14.50 26.59
C ASP A 445 -19.74 -13.52 27.50
N ASP A 446 -19.14 -12.41 27.96
CA ASP A 446 -19.87 -11.32 28.63
C ASP A 446 -20.06 -10.13 27.67
N PRO A 447 -21.21 -10.03 26.97
CA PRO A 447 -21.47 -8.95 26.03
C PRO A 447 -21.45 -7.57 26.68
N GLY A 448 -21.85 -7.46 27.95
CA GLY A 448 -21.91 -6.21 28.69
C GLY A 448 -20.53 -5.65 29.00
N VAL A 449 -19.63 -6.48 29.54
CA VAL A 449 -18.25 -6.09 29.84
C VAL A 449 -17.48 -5.84 28.54
N ARG A 450 -17.63 -6.72 27.53
CA ARG A 450 -17.06 -6.52 26.19
C ARG A 450 -17.47 -5.17 25.59
N ARG A 451 -18.75 -4.80 25.71
CA ARG A 451 -19.27 -3.51 25.23
C ARG A 451 -18.60 -2.33 25.95
N ILE A 452 -18.45 -2.37 27.27
CA ILE A 452 -17.77 -1.32 28.05
C ILE A 452 -16.35 -1.08 27.53
N HIS A 453 -15.59 -2.15 27.29
CA HIS A 453 -14.23 -2.03 26.74
C HIS A 453 -14.24 -1.45 25.32
N LEU A 454 -15.16 -1.88 24.45
CA LEU A 454 -15.27 -1.32 23.10
C LEU A 454 -15.69 0.16 23.10
N GLU A 455 -16.61 0.58 23.97
CA GLU A 455 -16.98 2.00 24.13
C GLU A 455 -15.78 2.83 24.60
N ALA A 456 -15.01 2.33 25.57
CA ALA A 456 -13.78 2.98 26.02
C ALA A 456 -12.71 3.05 24.90
N ALA A 457 -12.57 1.98 24.11
CA ALA A 457 -11.67 1.96 22.95
C ALA A 457 -12.06 3.05 21.93
N ARG A 458 -13.36 3.18 21.65
CA ARG A 458 -13.91 4.21 20.75
C ARG A 458 -13.56 5.62 21.23
N GLU A 459 -13.78 5.92 22.50
CA GLU A 459 -13.44 7.24 23.08
C GLU A 459 -11.94 7.54 22.96
N HIS A 460 -11.10 6.54 23.22
CA HIS A 460 -9.66 6.68 23.08
C HIS A 460 -9.23 6.95 21.63
N TYR A 461 -9.80 6.24 20.65
CA TYR A 461 -9.51 6.49 19.25
C TYR A 461 -10.04 7.83 18.76
N ASP A 462 -11.22 8.25 19.21
CA ASP A 462 -11.78 9.57 18.91
C ASP A 462 -10.88 10.69 19.42
N ARG A 463 -10.39 10.59 20.67
CA ARG A 463 -9.40 11.52 21.24
C ARG A 463 -8.08 11.56 20.45
N ALA A 464 -7.71 10.45 19.83
CA ALA A 464 -6.52 10.34 19.00
C ALA A 464 -6.74 10.79 17.54
N GLY A 465 -7.96 11.19 17.13
CA GLY A 465 -8.26 11.52 15.72
C GLY A 465 -8.39 10.29 14.80
N LEU A 466 -8.44 9.08 15.36
CA LEU A 466 -8.37 7.82 14.60
C LEU A 466 -9.73 7.36 14.06
N SER A 467 -10.30 8.11 13.12
CA SER A 467 -11.64 7.86 12.52
C SER A 467 -11.83 6.42 12.01
N ARG A 468 -10.82 5.82 11.36
CA ARG A 468 -10.87 4.41 10.91
C ARG A 468 -10.94 3.41 12.05
N SER A 469 -10.22 3.67 13.14
CA SER A 469 -10.28 2.82 14.33
C SER A 469 -11.61 2.99 15.05
N VAL A 470 -12.16 4.21 15.11
CA VAL A 470 -13.53 4.48 15.58
C VAL A 470 -14.55 3.65 14.78
N ALA A 471 -14.56 3.78 13.46
CA ALA A 471 -15.49 3.04 12.60
C ALA A 471 -15.33 1.50 12.72
N ARG A 472 -14.10 1.01 12.91
CA ARG A 472 -13.83 -0.41 13.17
C ARG A 472 -14.45 -0.87 14.50
N VAL A 473 -14.28 -0.08 15.55
CA VAL A 473 -14.84 -0.39 16.88
C VAL A 473 -16.36 -0.29 16.85
N GLU A 474 -16.95 0.66 16.13
CA GLU A 474 -18.40 0.77 15.93
C GLU A 474 -18.97 -0.50 15.26
N ARG A 475 -18.31 -1.03 14.23
CA ARG A 475 -18.71 -2.33 13.64
C ARG A 475 -18.62 -3.50 14.63
N LYS A 476 -17.67 -3.46 15.57
CA LYS A 476 -17.56 -4.46 16.65
C LYS A 476 -18.68 -4.31 17.68
N LEU A 477 -19.03 -3.07 18.03
CA LEU A 477 -20.18 -2.75 18.89
C LEU A 477 -21.48 -3.25 18.26
N ASP A 478 -21.73 -2.94 16.98
CA ASP A 478 -22.90 -3.42 16.25
C ASP A 478 -23.00 -4.96 16.18
N ARG A 479 -21.86 -5.64 16.14
CA ARG A 479 -21.83 -7.11 16.24
C ARG A 479 -22.15 -7.56 17.65
N ALA A 480 -21.53 -6.95 18.66
CA ALA A 480 -21.76 -7.31 20.05
C ALA A 480 -23.22 -7.13 20.48
N ASP A 481 -23.88 -6.08 20.00
CA ASP A 481 -25.30 -5.81 20.25
C ASP A 481 -26.19 -6.87 19.62
N ARG A 482 -25.92 -7.25 18.35
CA ARG A 482 -26.66 -8.33 17.68
C ARG A 482 -26.48 -9.69 18.34
N ASP A 483 -25.28 -9.97 18.87
CA ASP A 483 -24.99 -11.21 19.58
C ASP A 483 -25.78 -11.25 20.90
N ALA A 484 -25.81 -10.15 21.66
CA ALA A 484 -26.59 -10.03 22.89
C ALA A 484 -28.11 -10.18 22.65
N GLU A 485 -28.64 -9.54 21.60
CA GLU A 485 -30.06 -9.69 21.19
C GLU A 485 -30.41 -11.12 20.75
N SER A 486 -29.43 -11.87 20.23
CA SER A 486 -29.60 -13.26 19.80
C SER A 486 -29.53 -14.25 20.98
N GLU A 487 -28.72 -13.98 22.00
CA GLU A 487 -28.65 -14.80 23.22
C GLU A 487 -29.90 -14.67 24.09
N GLU A 488 -30.55 -13.49 24.11
CA GLU A 488 -31.86 -13.32 24.76
C GLU A 488 -33.02 -14.02 24.01
N ARG A 489 -32.81 -14.44 22.75
CA ARG A 489 -33.82 -15.11 21.91
C ARG A 489 -33.43 -16.56 21.58
N ALA A 490 -33.84 -17.52 22.41
CA ALA A 490 -33.91 -18.94 22.00
C ALA A 490 -34.82 -19.13 20.75
N PRO A 491 -34.64 -20.19 19.94
CA PRO A 491 -34.80 -20.11 18.49
C PRO A 491 -36.27 -19.97 18.08
N VAL A 492 -36.55 -18.94 17.27
CA VAL A 492 -37.83 -18.79 16.58
C VAL A 492 -37.58 -18.84 15.07
N GLU A 493 -38.39 -19.66 14.40
CA GLU A 493 -38.37 -19.89 12.96
C GLU A 493 -38.38 -18.59 12.14
N ARG A 494 -37.60 -18.62 11.05
CA ARG A 494 -37.42 -17.53 10.09
C ARG A 494 -38.77 -17.04 9.54
N GLY A 495 -38.98 -15.73 9.64
CA GLY A 495 -39.95 -14.97 8.86
C GLY A 495 -39.29 -13.71 8.30
N ASP A 496 -39.43 -13.51 6.99
CA ASP A 496 -38.87 -12.42 6.20
C ASP A 496 -39.08 -11.02 6.77
N SER A 497 -38.10 -10.13 6.60
CA SER A 497 -38.31 -8.69 6.70
C SER A 497 -37.29 -7.92 5.84
N ALA A 498 -37.82 -7.30 4.79
CA ALA A 498 -37.18 -6.26 4.01
C ALA A 498 -37.28 -4.91 4.74
N ASP A 499 -36.19 -4.16 4.81
CA ASP A 499 -36.10 -2.71 4.49
C ASP A 499 -34.70 -2.20 4.85
N ARG A 500 -33.96 -1.71 3.85
CA ARG A 500 -32.74 -0.92 4.07
C ARG A 500 -32.83 0.33 3.22
N GLY A 501 -33.10 1.45 3.89
CA GLY A 501 -33.00 2.78 3.31
C GLY A 501 -31.89 3.58 3.98
N GLY A 502 -31.29 4.49 3.21
CA GLY A 502 -30.76 5.75 3.72
C GLY A 502 -29.24 5.86 3.79
N ALA A 503 -28.65 6.40 2.71
CA ALA A 503 -27.29 6.90 2.66
C ALA A 503 -27.03 7.98 3.73
N GLY A 504 -25.92 7.83 4.46
CA GLY A 504 -25.38 8.81 5.39
C GLY A 504 -24.05 9.33 4.86
N VAL A 505 -23.94 10.65 4.83
CA VAL A 505 -22.78 11.47 4.43
C VAL A 505 -21.49 10.95 5.06
N GLY A 506 -20.48 10.66 4.23
CA GLY A 506 -19.18 10.15 4.66
C GLY A 506 -18.42 11.16 5.52
N PRO A 507 -17.71 10.72 6.57
CA PRO A 507 -16.90 11.61 7.39
C PRO A 507 -15.69 12.15 6.63
N GLU A 508 -15.35 13.39 6.96
CA GLU A 508 -14.16 14.10 6.54
C GLU A 508 -12.89 13.42 7.10
N TYR A 509 -11.84 13.47 6.30
CA TYR A 509 -10.63 12.66 6.31
C TYR A 509 -9.70 12.85 7.53
N ASP A 510 -9.17 11.75 8.10
CA ASP A 510 -7.92 11.78 8.89
C ASP A 510 -7.09 10.48 8.71
N PRO A 511 -5.85 10.56 8.18
CA PRO A 511 -4.99 9.40 7.97
C PRO A 511 -3.88 9.34 9.03
N GLU A 512 -3.92 8.37 9.96
CA GLU A 512 -2.80 8.22 10.90
C GLU A 512 -1.97 6.96 10.62
N PRO A 513 -0.69 7.14 10.26
CA PRO A 513 0.43 7.08 11.18
C PRO A 513 0.59 8.42 11.90
N VAL A 514 0.77 8.34 13.21
CA VAL A 514 1.02 9.46 14.13
C VAL A 514 2.36 10.05 13.66
N GLY A 515 2.36 11.08 12.82
CA GLY A 515 3.55 11.54 12.06
C GLY A 515 4.67 12.13 12.91
N SER A 516 5.93 11.89 12.56
CA SER A 516 7.12 12.34 13.31
C SER A 516 7.02 13.79 13.79
N ALA A 517 7.57 14.07 14.98
CA ALA A 517 7.69 15.44 15.48
C ALA A 517 8.34 16.32 14.40
N ASP A 518 7.93 17.59 14.33
CA ASP A 518 8.68 18.58 13.57
C ASP A 518 10.08 18.67 14.21
N PRO A 519 11.14 18.17 13.56
CA PRO A 519 12.47 18.13 14.14
C PRO A 519 13.18 19.49 14.06
N GLY A 520 12.54 20.53 13.51
CA GLY A 520 13.20 21.75 13.05
C GLY A 520 14.14 21.49 11.87
N VAL A 521 14.52 22.54 11.14
CA VAL A 521 15.59 22.46 10.13
C VAL A 521 16.93 22.76 10.79
N ILE A 522 17.97 22.07 10.33
CA ILE A 522 19.36 22.30 10.75
C ILE A 522 19.89 23.46 9.91
N GLU A 523 20.24 24.55 10.58
CA GLU A 523 20.96 25.66 9.98
C GLU A 523 22.33 25.16 9.52
N ASP A 524 22.82 25.73 8.42
CA ASP A 524 24.19 25.50 7.95
C ASP A 524 25.14 25.85 9.11
N ASP A 525 26.02 24.95 9.55
CA ASP A 525 27.00 25.18 10.63
C ASP A 525 28.12 26.17 10.18
N GLY A 526 27.73 27.23 9.48
CA GLY A 526 28.58 28.25 8.87
C GLY A 526 29.23 29.23 9.85
N ASP A 527 28.88 29.20 11.13
CA ASP A 527 29.57 30.00 12.15
C ASP A 527 30.94 29.41 12.56
N ALA A 528 31.35 28.28 11.96
CA ALA A 528 32.67 27.67 12.18
C ALA A 528 33.77 28.07 11.16
N PHE A 529 33.50 28.96 10.19
CA PHE A 529 34.55 29.49 9.30
C PHE A 529 34.84 30.98 9.54
N PRO A 530 35.89 31.33 10.31
CA PRO A 530 36.44 32.68 10.28
C PRO A 530 37.24 32.88 8.99
N GLY A 531 36.54 33.31 7.94
CA GLY A 531 37.08 34.02 6.78
C GLY A 531 37.81 33.19 5.72
N ARG A 532 37.29 33.22 4.48
CA ARG A 532 37.97 33.77 3.29
C ARG A 532 37.10 33.71 2.03
#